data_AF-A0A7J7VHD5-F1
#
_entry.id   AF-A0A7J7VHD5-F1
#
_cell.length_a   1.000
_cell.length_b   1.000
_cell.length_c   1.000
_cell.angle_alpha   90.00
_cell.angle_beta   90.00
_cell.angle_gamma   90.00
#
_symmetry.space_group_name_H-M   'P 1'
#
loop_
_entity.id
_entity.type
_entity.pdbx_description
1 polymer ?
#
loop_
_entity_poly.entity_id
_entity_poly.type
_entity_poly.pdbx_seq_one_letter_code
_entity_poly.pdbx_strand_id
1 'polypeptide(L)'
;MIQGTQIYIFLTKGGYTLVDGYPKRLEKELGSPPGTSLLAVDAAFICPGSSRLHIMAGRQLWWLDMKLGAQATWTELPWPHEKVDGALCMEKSLGPNSCSANGSGLYLIHGPNLYCYSNGEELSAAKALPQPLRMNSLLGCSH
;
A
#
# COMPACT_ATOMS: atom_id res chain seq x y z
N MET A 1 -3.28 -7.64 7.98
CA MET A 1 -4.54 -6.87 7.90
C MET A 1 -4.46 -5.73 8.89
N ILE A 2 -4.92 -4.54 8.52
CA ILE A 2 -4.99 -3.37 9.39
C ILE A 2 -6.46 -2.96 9.49
N GLN A 3 -6.96 -2.75 10.71
CA GLN A 3 -8.32 -2.27 10.97
C GLN A 3 -8.29 -1.20 12.06
N GLY A 4 -8.64 0.05 11.71
CA GLY A 4 -8.41 1.19 12.58
C GLY A 4 -6.92 1.30 12.94
N THR A 5 -6.59 1.20 14.22
CA THR A 5 -5.21 1.18 14.74
C THR A 5 -4.73 -0.22 15.14
N GLN A 6 -5.40 -1.28 14.70
CA GLN A 6 -5.03 -2.66 15.01
C GLN A 6 -4.40 -3.36 13.81
N ILE A 7 -3.26 -4.02 14.03
CA ILE A 7 -2.62 -4.93 13.09
C ILE A 7 -2.95 -6.36 13.46
N TYR A 8 -3.22 -7.18 12.45
CA TYR A 8 -3.37 -8.62 12.53
C TYR A 8 -2.38 -9.26 11.56
N ILE A 9 -1.58 -10.23 12.04
CA ILE A 9 -0.65 -11.01 11.22
C ILE A 9 -1.11 -12.46 11.16
N PHE A 10 -1.07 -13.03 9.96
CA PHE A 10 -1.49 -14.40 9.69
C PHE A 10 -0.35 -15.18 9.03
N LEU A 11 -0.19 -16.44 9.44
CA LEU A 11 0.59 -17.42 8.68
C LEU A 11 -0.24 -17.92 7.49
N THR A 12 0.43 -18.23 6.37
CA THR A 12 -0.21 -18.58 5.09
C THR A 12 0.05 -20.01 4.61
N LYS A 13 0.72 -20.86 5.43
CA LYS A 13 1.19 -22.20 5.05
C LYS A 13 0.09 -23.29 4.98
N GLY A 14 -1.19 -22.94 5.01
CA GLY A 14 -2.30 -23.88 5.00
C GLY A 14 -3.66 -23.24 5.30
N GLY A 15 -3.93 -22.09 4.68
CA GLY A 15 -4.98 -21.16 5.11
C GLY A 15 -4.40 -20.00 5.91
N TYR A 16 -5.29 -19.14 6.43
CA TYR A 16 -4.89 -17.98 7.23
C TYR A 16 -5.07 -18.27 8.72
N THR A 17 -3.95 -18.48 9.42
CA THR A 17 -3.94 -18.70 10.87
C THR A 17 -3.40 -17.47 11.57
N LEU A 18 -4.17 -16.89 12.50
CA LEU A 18 -3.74 -15.73 13.27
C LEU A 18 -2.51 -16.10 14.12
N VAL A 19 -1.49 -15.26 14.09
CA VAL A 19 -0.30 -15.43 14.94
C VAL A 19 -0.65 -15.09 16.39
N ASP A 20 -0.20 -15.92 17.33
CA ASP A 20 -0.42 -15.70 18.76
C ASP A 20 0.03 -14.30 19.21
N GLY A 21 -0.80 -13.67 20.05
CA GLY A 21 -0.56 -12.31 20.56
C GLY A 21 -0.97 -11.18 19.61
N TYR A 22 -1.64 -11.48 18.49
CA TYR A 22 -2.33 -10.49 17.66
C TYR A 22 -3.84 -10.47 17.94
N PRO A 23 -4.53 -9.32 17.74
CA PRO A 23 -4.03 -8.07 17.19
C PRO A 23 -3.15 -7.25 18.13
N LYS A 24 -2.28 -6.42 17.55
CA LYS A 24 -1.46 -5.43 18.26
C LYS A 24 -1.78 -4.03 17.75
N ARG A 25 -1.44 -3.01 18.55
CA ARG A 25 -1.56 -1.62 18.10
C ARG A 25 -0.54 -1.32 16.99
N LEU A 26 -0.96 -0.56 15.99
CA LEU A 26 -0.14 -0.08 14.87
C LEU A 26 1.19 0.50 15.37
N GLU A 27 1.11 1.42 16.34
CA GLU A 27 2.28 2.07 16.96
C GLU A 27 3.25 1.10 17.62
N LYS A 28 2.74 -0.01 18.19
CA LYS A 28 3.56 -1.00 18.89
C LYS A 28 4.29 -1.94 17.93
N GLU A 29 3.83 -2.08 16.69
CA GLU A 29 4.46 -2.96 15.72
C GLU A 29 5.25 -2.24 14.64
N LEU A 30 4.81 -1.06 14.22
CA LEU A 30 5.43 -0.32 13.12
C LEU A 30 5.99 1.04 13.56
N GLY A 31 5.81 1.44 14.82
CA GLY A 31 6.10 2.79 15.27
C GLY A 31 5.05 3.79 14.77
N SER A 32 5.41 5.08 14.77
CA SER A 32 4.52 6.17 14.35
C SER A 32 5.25 7.21 13.50
N PRO A 33 4.57 7.87 12.54
CA PRO A 33 5.16 9.00 11.85
C PRO A 33 5.51 10.15 12.82
N PRO A 34 6.61 10.89 12.60
CA PRO A 34 6.99 12.01 13.45
C PRO A 34 5.87 13.05 13.57
N GLY A 35 5.58 13.48 14.80
CA GLY A 35 4.62 14.56 15.07
C GLY A 35 3.15 14.23 14.78
N THR A 36 2.81 12.98 14.43
CA THR A 36 1.44 12.59 14.07
C THR A 36 1.07 11.23 14.67
N SER A 37 -0.12 11.13 15.26
CA SER A 37 -0.70 9.85 15.67
C SER A 37 -1.76 9.43 14.65
N LEU A 38 -1.53 8.29 14.00
CA LEU A 38 -2.47 7.76 13.01
C LEU A 38 -3.66 7.11 13.70
N LEU A 39 -4.86 7.58 13.39
CA LEU A 39 -6.13 6.98 13.84
C LEU A 39 -6.63 5.91 12.87
N ALA A 40 -6.22 5.97 11.61
CA ALA A 40 -6.55 5.02 10.57
C ALA A 40 -5.47 5.02 9.48
N VAL A 41 -5.45 3.96 8.68
CA VAL A 41 -4.63 3.81 7.48
C VAL A 41 -5.58 3.61 6.30
N ASP A 42 -5.32 4.32 5.21
CA ASP A 42 -6.14 4.24 4.00
C ASP A 42 -5.67 3.13 3.06
N ALA A 43 -4.35 3.02 2.88
CA ALA A 43 -3.75 2.00 2.03
C ALA A 43 -2.35 1.65 2.50
N ALA A 44 -1.89 0.46 2.11
CA ALA A 44 -0.54 0.02 2.36
C ALA A 44 -0.08 -0.97 1.29
N PHE A 45 1.21 -0.98 0.95
CA PHE A 45 1.80 -1.99 0.07
C PHE A 45 3.25 -2.30 0.42
N ILE A 46 3.68 -3.53 0.12
CA ILE A 46 5.08 -3.94 0.04
C ILE A 46 5.25 -4.55 -1.35
N CYS A 47 6.23 -4.06 -2.12
CA CYS A 47 6.56 -4.66 -3.40
C CYS A 47 7.33 -5.97 -3.23
N PRO A 48 7.15 -6.96 -4.13
CA PRO A 48 7.87 -8.22 -4.08
C PRO A 48 9.40 -8.03 -3.96
N GLY A 49 10.03 -8.86 -3.12
CA GLY A 49 11.47 -8.78 -2.85
C GLY A 49 11.92 -7.63 -1.93
N SER A 50 11.02 -6.73 -1.51
CA SER A 50 11.35 -5.59 -0.64
C SER A 50 10.90 -5.82 0.81
N SER A 51 11.57 -5.17 1.75
CA SER A 51 11.08 -5.00 3.13
C SER A 51 10.51 -3.59 3.40
N ARG A 52 10.49 -2.73 2.38
CA ARG A 52 9.93 -1.38 2.49
C ARG A 52 8.41 -1.42 2.42
N LEU A 53 7.78 -1.22 3.57
CA LEU A 53 6.35 -1.00 3.69
C LEU A 53 6.05 0.46 3.39
N HIS A 54 5.14 0.69 2.46
CA HIS A 54 4.58 2.01 2.18
C HIS A 54 3.19 2.10 2.80
N ILE A 55 2.92 3.19 3.51
CA ILE A 55 1.65 3.45 4.21
C ILE A 55 1.12 4.81 3.78
N MET A 56 -0.18 4.88 3.53
CA MET A 56 -0.88 6.10 3.15
C MET A 56 -2.00 6.42 4.13
N ALA A 57 -2.09 7.68 4.53
CA ALA A 57 -3.21 8.22 5.30
C ALA A 57 -3.50 9.66 4.87
N GLY A 58 -4.70 9.89 4.35
CA GLY A 58 -5.06 11.13 3.69
C GLY A 58 -4.12 11.43 2.53
N ARG A 59 -3.51 12.62 2.56
CA ARG A 59 -2.55 13.10 1.56
C ARG A 59 -1.10 12.71 1.82
N GLN A 60 -0.84 11.94 2.88
CA GLN A 60 0.51 11.60 3.29
C GLN A 60 0.86 10.18 2.86
N LEU A 61 2.08 10.02 2.35
CA LEU A 61 2.70 8.77 1.98
C LEU A 61 4.01 8.65 2.75
N TRP A 62 4.21 7.54 3.45
CA TRP A 62 5.48 7.20 4.08
C TRP A 62 5.98 5.85 3.61
N TRP A 63 7.28 5.65 3.71
CA TRP A 63 7.86 4.32 3.73
C TRP A 63 8.63 4.05 5.04
N LEU A 64 8.67 2.79 5.44
CA LEU A 64 9.44 2.29 6.58
C LEU A 64 9.99 0.87 6.29
N ASP A 65 11.05 0.46 6.99
CA ASP A 65 11.60 -0.90 6.86
C ASP A 65 10.98 -1.86 7.88
N MET A 66 10.26 -2.88 7.39
CA MET A 66 9.62 -3.92 8.20
C MET A 66 10.60 -4.71 9.07
N LYS A 67 11.89 -4.73 8.73
CA LYS A 67 12.92 -5.41 9.54
C LYS A 67 13.17 -4.71 10.87
N LEU A 68 12.81 -3.44 10.99
CA LEU A 68 13.04 -2.62 12.18
C LEU A 68 11.86 -2.63 13.16
N GLY A 69 10.70 -3.18 12.77
CA GLY A 69 9.51 -3.24 13.64
C GLY A 69 9.13 -1.88 14.23
N ALA A 70 8.92 -1.84 15.55
CA ALA A 70 8.51 -0.62 16.26
C ALA A 70 9.56 0.51 16.23
N GLN A 71 10.83 0.18 15.95
CA GLN A 71 11.92 1.14 15.84
C GLN A 71 12.04 1.73 14.42
N ALA A 72 11.14 1.37 13.50
CA ALA A 72 11.22 1.86 12.14
C ALA A 72 10.97 3.38 12.07
N THR A 73 11.86 4.09 11.36
CA THR A 73 11.68 5.51 11.04
C THR A 73 10.79 5.63 9.81
N TRP A 74 9.70 6.40 9.92
CA TRP A 74 8.80 6.69 8.81
C TRP A 74 9.33 7.87 8.02
N THR A 75 9.66 7.64 6.74
CA THR A 75 10.16 8.67 5.83
C THR A 75 9.04 9.10 4.90
N GLU A 76 8.66 10.37 4.96
CA GLU A 76 7.61 10.93 4.09
C GLU A 76 8.11 11.07 2.65
N LEU A 77 7.24 10.75 1.69
CA LEU A 77 7.51 10.86 0.26
C LEU A 77 6.50 11.82 -0.39
N PRO A 78 6.94 12.66 -1.34
CA PRO A 78 6.01 13.40 -2.19
C PRO A 78 5.25 12.42 -3.09
N TRP A 79 4.03 12.77 -3.48
CA TRP A 79 3.20 12.04 -4.44
C TRP A 79 2.00 12.91 -4.88
N PRO A 80 1.35 12.62 -6.02
CA PRO A 80 0.30 13.49 -6.58
C PRO A 80 -1.12 13.18 -6.09
N HIS A 81 -1.30 12.30 -5.09
CA HIS A 81 -2.62 11.87 -4.60
C HIS A 81 -3.01 12.62 -3.33
N GLU A 82 -4.27 13.04 -3.25
CA GLU A 82 -4.83 13.61 -2.02
C GLU A 82 -5.52 12.57 -1.13
N LYS A 83 -5.94 11.45 -1.74
CA LYS A 83 -6.64 10.33 -1.10
C LYS A 83 -6.50 9.08 -1.95
N VAL A 84 -6.46 7.92 -1.27
CA VAL A 84 -6.57 6.59 -1.87
C VAL A 84 -7.46 5.72 -0.97
N ASP A 85 -8.01 4.65 -1.52
CA ASP A 85 -8.85 3.67 -0.83
C ASP A 85 -8.16 2.30 -0.71
N GLY A 86 -7.08 2.09 -1.47
CA GLY A 86 -6.33 0.84 -1.48
C GLY A 86 -5.09 0.92 -2.34
N ALA A 87 -4.15 0.02 -2.08
CA ALA A 87 -2.91 -0.10 -2.83
C ALA A 87 -2.50 -1.57 -2.97
N LEU A 88 -1.82 -1.88 -4.07
CA LEU A 88 -1.31 -3.21 -4.35
C LEU A 88 -0.03 -3.11 -5.16
N CYS A 89 1.02 -3.81 -4.74
CA CYS A 89 2.23 -3.99 -5.55
C CYS A 89 2.46 -5.47 -5.81
N MET A 90 2.57 -5.87 -7.07
CA MET A 90 2.68 -7.28 -7.45
C MET A 90 3.47 -7.45 -8.74
N GLU A 91 4.13 -8.60 -8.88
CA GLU A 91 4.94 -8.97 -10.06
C GLU A 91 4.12 -9.26 -11.31
N LYS A 92 2.84 -9.61 -11.17
CA LYS A 92 1.94 -9.86 -12.30
C LYS A 92 1.03 -8.66 -12.50
N SER A 93 0.67 -8.38 -13.75
CA SER A 93 -0.28 -7.31 -14.03
C SER A 93 -1.64 -7.58 -13.39
N LEU A 94 -2.22 -6.53 -12.83
CA LEU A 94 -3.60 -6.51 -12.40
C LEU A 94 -4.50 -6.22 -13.61
N GLY A 95 -5.11 -7.27 -14.16
CA GLY A 95 -5.87 -7.19 -15.41
C GLY A 95 -5.01 -7.44 -16.66
N PRO A 96 -5.57 -7.19 -17.86
CA PRO A 96 -4.95 -7.59 -19.13
C PRO A 96 -3.70 -6.79 -19.50
N ASN A 97 -3.54 -5.58 -18.94
CA ASN A 97 -2.46 -4.67 -19.30
C ASN A 97 -1.57 -4.37 -18.09
N SER A 98 -0.26 -4.57 -18.24
CA SER A 98 0.74 -4.06 -17.28
C SER A 98 1.07 -2.60 -17.60
N CYS A 99 1.23 -1.74 -16.58
CA CYS A 99 1.85 -0.43 -16.77
C CYS A 99 3.38 -0.46 -16.64
N SER A 100 3.95 -1.61 -16.29
CA SER A 100 5.39 -1.78 -16.11
C SER A 100 5.95 -2.74 -17.14
N ALA A 101 7.02 -2.31 -17.81
CA ALA A 101 7.78 -3.15 -18.74
C ALA A 101 8.48 -4.33 -18.03
N ASN A 102 8.75 -4.19 -16.72
CA ASN A 102 9.42 -5.21 -15.91
C ASN A 102 8.45 -6.21 -15.27
N GLY A 103 7.15 -6.15 -15.63
CA GLY A 103 6.10 -7.03 -15.11
C GLY A 103 5.52 -6.60 -13.76
N SER A 104 6.32 -6.02 -12.86
CA SER A 104 5.83 -5.56 -11.56
C SER A 104 5.05 -4.25 -11.65
N GLY A 105 3.78 -4.25 -11.27
CA GLY A 105 2.91 -3.07 -11.22
C GLY A 105 2.59 -2.63 -9.80
N LEU A 106 2.64 -1.32 -9.57
CA LEU A 106 2.12 -0.66 -8.38
C LEU A 106 0.78 0.01 -8.72
N TYR A 107 -0.26 -0.40 -8.03
CA TYR A 107 -1.63 0.01 -8.26
C TYR A 107 -2.16 0.79 -7.06
N LEU A 108 -2.80 1.93 -7.33
CA LEU A 108 -3.53 2.73 -6.34
C LEU A 108 -4.99 2.84 -6.76
N ILE A 109 -5.91 2.68 -5.83
CA ILE A 109 -7.36 2.75 -6.06
C ILE A 109 -7.90 4.00 -5.37
N HIS A 110 -8.76 4.74 -6.06
CA HIS A 110 -9.56 5.80 -5.45
C HIS A 110 -10.91 5.90 -6.17
N GLY A 111 -11.98 5.56 -5.45
CA GLY A 111 -13.33 5.41 -6.01
C GLY A 111 -13.35 4.44 -7.18
N PRO A 112 -13.86 4.84 -8.37
CA PRO A 112 -13.92 3.98 -9.54
C PRO A 112 -12.60 3.88 -10.32
N ASN A 113 -11.56 4.60 -9.90
CA ASN A 113 -10.31 4.77 -10.64
C ASN A 113 -9.21 3.86 -10.11
N LEU A 114 -8.48 3.25 -11.04
CA LEU A 114 -7.28 2.48 -10.82
C LEU A 114 -6.10 3.21 -11.49
N TYR A 115 -5.15 3.68 -10.69
CA TYR A 115 -3.91 4.30 -11.14
C TYR A 115 -2.80 3.26 -11.10
N CYS A 116 -1.88 3.33 -12.06
CA CYS A 116 -0.80 2.37 -12.20
C CYS A 116 0.55 3.10 -12.34
N TYR A 117 1.54 2.62 -11.62
CA TYR A 117 2.92 3.06 -11.61
C TYR A 117 3.84 1.84 -11.74
N SER A 118 5.04 2.04 -12.27
CA SER A 118 6.03 0.97 -12.43
C SER A 118 6.64 0.53 -11.10
N ASN A 119 6.81 1.46 -10.15
CA ASN A 119 7.39 1.23 -8.83
C ASN A 119 7.12 2.42 -7.89
N GLY A 120 7.59 2.32 -6.64
CA GLY A 120 7.44 3.38 -5.64
C GLY A 120 8.24 4.65 -5.97
N GLU A 121 9.37 4.52 -6.67
CA GLU A 121 10.18 5.64 -7.12
C GLU A 121 9.43 6.50 -8.13
N GLU A 122 8.76 5.88 -9.12
CA GLU A 122 7.92 6.60 -10.09
C GLU A 122 6.73 7.27 -9.40
N LEU A 123 6.07 6.59 -8.46
CA LEU A 123 4.99 7.17 -7.67
C LEU A 123 5.47 8.44 -6.95
N SER A 124 6.65 8.39 -6.33
CA SER A 124 7.17 9.54 -5.57
C SER A 124 7.69 10.68 -6.44
N ALA A 125 8.16 10.37 -7.65
CA ALA A 125 8.60 11.38 -8.62
C ALA A 125 7.45 12.01 -9.42
N ALA A 126 6.27 11.40 -9.41
CA ALA A 126 5.14 11.84 -10.22
C ALA A 126 4.62 13.21 -9.78
N LYS A 127 4.49 14.13 -10.75
CA LYS A 127 3.95 15.48 -10.53
C LYS A 127 2.43 15.58 -10.75
N ALA A 128 1.85 14.59 -11.43
CA ALA A 128 0.45 14.54 -11.76
C ALA A 128 -0.04 13.08 -11.74
N LEU A 129 -1.36 12.90 -11.61
CA LEU A 129 -1.98 11.58 -11.69
C LEU A 129 -1.86 11.02 -13.12
N PRO A 130 -1.50 9.73 -13.29
CA PRO A 130 -1.58 9.09 -14.59
C PRO A 130 -3.03 8.93 -15.03
N GLN A 131 -3.25 8.63 -16.31
CA GLN A 131 -4.59 8.37 -16.81
C GLN A 131 -5.17 7.12 -16.12
N PRO A 132 -6.34 7.22 -15.45
CA PRO A 132 -6.88 6.11 -14.69
C PRO A 132 -7.50 5.04 -15.60
N LEU A 133 -7.36 3.79 -15.19
CA LEU A 133 -8.16 2.67 -15.65
C LEU A 133 -9.46 2.58 -14.81
N ARG A 134 -10.50 1.95 -15.34
CA ARG A 134 -11.75 1.74 -14.60
C ARG A 134 -11.69 0.46 -13.77
N MET A 135 -12.03 0.58 -12.49
CA MET A 135 -12.09 -0.57 -11.57
C MET A 135 -13.10 -1.63 -12.03
N ASN A 136 -14.23 -1.22 -12.62
CA ASN A 136 -15.25 -2.15 -13.10
C ASN A 136 -14.73 -3.12 -14.17
N SER A 137 -13.83 -2.66 -15.04
CA SER A 137 -13.21 -3.49 -16.07
C SER A 137 -12.31 -4.57 -15.45
N LEU A 138 -11.64 -4.26 -14.33
CA LEU A 138 -10.88 -5.24 -13.56
C LEU A 138 -11.79 -6.26 -12.87
N LEU A 139 -12.97 -5.82 -12.42
CA LEU A 139 -13.96 -6.67 -11.76
C LEU A 139 -14.81 -7.51 -12.73
N GLY A 140 -14.52 -7.47 -14.03
CA GLY A 140 -15.22 -8.26 -15.05
C GLY A 140 -16.62 -7.73 -15.40
N CYS A 141 -16.94 -6.49 -15.04
CA CYS A 141 -18.20 -5.86 -15.40
C CYS A 141 -18.08 -5.19 -16.78
N SER A 142 -19.06 -5.45 -17.65
CA SER A 142 -19.26 -4.68 -18.89
C SER A 142 -19.74 -3.26 -18.58
N HIS A 143 -19.40 -2.32 -19.46
CA HIS A 143 -19.80 -0.90 -19.39
C HIS A 143 -21.31 -0.70 -19.29
#